data_AF-A0A971GPL3-F1
#
_entry.id   AF-A0A971GPL3-F1
#
_cell.length_a   1.000
_cell.length_b   1.000
_cell.length_c   1.000
_cell.angle_alpha   90.00
_cell.angle_beta   90.00
_cell.angle_gamma   90.00
#
_symmetry.space_group_name_H-M   'P 1'
#
loop_
_entity.id
_entity.type
_entity.pdbx_description
1 polymer ?
#
loop_
_entity_poly.entity_id
_entity_poly.type
_entity_poly.pdbx_seq_one_letter_code
_entity_poly.pdbx_strand_id
1 'polypeptide(L)'
;MITYEKATQDPAIREYIARADASLMALGYTEHSFAHVTRVAETAKYIMEKLEYPARDVELVQIAAYLHDIGNLVNRVDHSQSGAMIAFRLLDHMDGDPADIATVVTAIGNHDEGTGIAVNPVAAALIIADKSDVRRSRVR
;
A
#
# COMPACT_ATOMS: atom_id res chain seq x y z
N MET A 1 -15.35 -10.97 -0.43
CA MET A 1 -14.87 -9.81 0.36
C MET A 1 -13.42 -10.02 0.75
N ILE A 2 -12.58 -9.11 0.27
CA ILE A 2 -11.15 -9.01 0.63
C ILE A 2 -11.02 -8.40 2.03
N THR A 3 -10.08 -8.91 2.80
CA THR A 3 -9.76 -8.42 4.15
C THR A 3 -8.27 -8.17 4.28
N TYR A 4 -7.88 -7.28 5.19
CA TYR A 4 -6.47 -7.03 5.47
C TYR A 4 -5.74 -8.32 5.86
N GLU A 5 -6.35 -9.13 6.73
CA GLU A 5 -5.80 -10.41 7.15
C GLU A 5 -5.48 -11.33 5.95
N LYS A 6 -6.44 -11.51 5.03
CA LYS A 6 -6.23 -12.34 3.84
C LYS A 6 -5.11 -11.80 2.96
N ALA A 7 -5.03 -10.48 2.76
CA ALA A 7 -3.97 -9.87 1.96
C ALA A 7 -2.57 -10.10 2.58
N THR A 8 -2.44 -10.02 3.92
CA THR A 8 -1.16 -10.26 4.61
C THR A 8 -0.72 -11.73 4.65
N GLN A 9 -1.68 -12.66 4.53
CA GLN A 9 -1.45 -14.10 4.53
C GLN A 9 -1.24 -14.67 3.12
N ASP A 10 -1.59 -13.92 2.06
CA ASP A 10 -1.45 -14.38 0.69
C ASP A 10 0.03 -14.59 0.30
N PRO A 11 0.42 -15.79 -0.16
CA PRO A 11 1.82 -16.10 -0.43
C PRO A 11 2.40 -15.30 -1.61
N ALA A 12 1.58 -14.93 -2.59
CA ALA A 12 2.04 -14.16 -3.74
C ALA A 12 2.32 -12.71 -3.36
N ILE A 13 1.41 -12.08 -2.60
CA ILE A 13 1.61 -10.73 -2.03
C ILE A 13 2.91 -10.69 -1.23
N ARG A 14 3.13 -11.67 -0.35
CA ARG A 14 4.33 -11.73 0.50
C ARG A 14 5.62 -11.86 -0.32
N GLU A 15 5.66 -12.74 -1.32
CA GLU A 15 6.83 -12.87 -2.19
C GLU A 15 7.11 -11.57 -2.95
N TYR A 16 6.07 -10.90 -3.46
CA TYR A 16 6.23 -9.67 -4.23
C TYR A 16 6.73 -8.50 -3.38
N ILE A 17 6.25 -8.34 -2.16
CA ILE A 17 6.77 -7.33 -1.22
C ILE A 17 8.25 -7.63 -0.90
N ALA A 18 8.61 -8.89 -0.65
CA ALA A 18 10.00 -9.27 -0.38
C ALA A 18 10.93 -8.97 -1.56
N ARG A 19 10.47 -9.20 -2.80
CA ARG A 19 11.22 -8.91 -4.02
C ARG A 19 11.30 -7.43 -4.34
N ALA A 20 10.25 -6.67 -4.07
CA ALA A 20 10.24 -5.22 -4.19
C ALA A 20 11.30 -4.59 -3.26
N ASP A 21 11.34 -5.00 -1.99
CA ASP A 21 12.36 -4.53 -1.04
C ASP A 21 13.79 -4.95 -1.43
N ALA A 22 13.98 -6.17 -1.93
CA ALA A 22 15.27 -6.63 -2.43
C ALA A 22 15.75 -5.81 -3.65
N SER A 23 14.83 -5.41 -4.53
CA SER A 23 15.13 -4.58 -5.70
C SER A 23 15.57 -3.17 -5.28
N LEU A 24 14.85 -2.56 -4.33
CA LEU A 24 15.20 -1.26 -3.78
C LEU A 24 16.52 -1.30 -3.01
N MET A 25 16.82 -2.41 -2.32
CA MET A 25 18.14 -2.63 -1.70
C MET A 25 19.27 -2.53 -2.71
N ALA A 26 19.14 -3.26 -3.83
CA ALA A 26 20.17 -3.33 -4.85
C ALA A 26 20.40 -1.98 -5.54
N LEU A 27 19.36 -1.14 -5.58
CA LEU A 27 19.41 0.23 -6.12
C LEU A 27 19.91 1.28 -5.12
N GLY A 28 20.14 0.91 -3.85
CA GLY A 28 20.62 1.82 -2.80
C GLY A 28 19.55 2.70 -2.16
N TYR A 29 18.27 2.31 -2.25
CA TYR A 29 17.17 3.01 -1.57
C TYR A 29 17.01 2.55 -0.11
N THR A 30 16.24 3.33 0.64
CA THR A 30 15.82 2.99 2.01
C THR A 30 14.97 1.71 2.04
N GLU A 31 14.76 1.18 3.24
CA GLU A 31 13.93 -0.01 3.47
C GLU A 31 12.45 0.23 3.11
N HIS A 32 11.89 -0.74 2.37
CA HIS A 32 10.48 -0.83 1.96
C HIS A 32 9.96 -2.27 2.18
N SER A 33 10.40 -2.89 3.28
CA SER A 33 10.07 -4.26 3.66
C SER A 33 8.72 -4.34 4.39
N PHE A 34 8.39 -5.53 4.91
CA PHE A 34 7.23 -5.74 5.79
C PHE A 34 7.17 -4.77 6.98
N ALA A 35 8.32 -4.35 7.53
CA ALA A 35 8.36 -3.40 8.64
C ALA A 35 7.87 -2.00 8.26
N HIS A 36 8.11 -1.57 7.01
CA HIS A 36 7.59 -0.34 6.45
C HIS A 36 6.10 -0.48 6.15
N VAL A 37 5.70 -1.38 5.24
CA VAL A 37 4.31 -1.46 4.77
C VAL A 37 3.31 -1.77 5.89
N THR A 38 3.70 -2.57 6.89
CA THR A 38 2.84 -2.84 8.07
C THR A 38 2.66 -1.58 8.92
N ARG A 39 3.71 -0.77 9.09
CA ARG A 39 3.62 0.46 9.88
C ARG A 39 2.78 1.52 9.17
N VAL A 40 2.89 1.61 7.84
CA VAL A 40 2.03 2.47 7.03
C VAL A 40 0.58 2.03 7.20
N ALA A 41 0.28 0.72 7.13
CA ALA A 41 -1.07 0.20 7.33
C ALA A 41 -1.65 0.51 8.73
N GLU A 42 -0.88 0.31 9.79
CA GLU A 42 -1.33 0.63 11.15
C GLU A 42 -1.53 2.14 11.37
N THR A 43 -0.66 2.98 10.80
CA THR A 43 -0.79 4.44 10.88
C THR A 43 -2.02 4.93 10.10
N ALA A 44 -2.24 4.40 8.90
CA ALA A 44 -3.39 4.76 8.07
C ALA A 44 -4.71 4.35 8.73
N LYS A 45 -4.76 3.13 9.29
CA LYS A 45 -5.86 2.66 10.15
C LYS A 45 -6.14 3.65 11.27
N TYR A 46 -5.10 3.98 12.05
CA TYR A 46 -5.22 4.89 13.19
C TYR A 46 -5.82 6.24 12.78
N ILE A 47 -5.36 6.83 11.67
CA ILE A 47 -5.88 8.10 11.15
C ILE A 47 -7.37 7.98 10.85
N MET A 48 -7.78 6.94 10.11
CA MET A 48 -9.17 6.78 9.70
C MET A 48 -10.11 6.47 10.87
N GLU A 49 -9.67 5.65 11.83
CA GLU A 49 -10.41 5.38 13.07
C GLU A 49 -10.59 6.65 13.92
N LYS A 50 -9.55 7.50 14.02
CA LYS A 50 -9.63 8.76 14.77
C LYS A 50 -10.53 9.81 14.14
N LEU A 51 -10.72 9.74 12.83
CA LEU A 51 -11.63 10.60 12.09
C LEU A 51 -13.02 9.95 11.90
N GLU A 52 -13.28 8.83 12.56
CA GLU A 52 -14.57 8.15 12.59
C GLU A 52 -15.08 7.70 11.20
N TYR A 53 -14.17 7.34 10.30
CA TYR A 53 -14.54 6.76 9.01
C TYR A 53 -15.15 5.36 9.16
N PRO A 54 -15.98 4.91 8.21
CA PRO A 54 -16.58 3.58 8.22
C PRO A 54 -15.55 2.46 8.38
N ALA A 55 -15.88 1.42 9.13
CA ALA A 55 -14.99 0.28 9.36
C ALA A 55 -14.53 -0.39 8.05
N ARG A 56 -15.36 -0.35 6.99
CA ARG A 56 -14.95 -0.86 5.68
C ARG A 56 -13.82 -0.02 5.07
N ASP A 57 -13.93 1.30 5.10
CA ASP A 57 -12.88 2.20 4.57
C ASP A 57 -11.57 2.06 5.36
N VAL A 58 -11.67 1.84 6.67
CA VAL A 58 -10.51 1.52 7.53
C VAL A 58 -9.83 0.23 7.06
N GLU A 59 -10.59 -0.82 6.75
CA GLU A 59 -10.02 -2.07 6.24
C GLU A 59 -9.40 -1.89 4.84
N LEU A 60 -10.04 -1.10 3.96
CA LEU A 60 -9.53 -0.81 2.63
C LEU A 60 -8.23 0.00 2.65
N VAL A 61 -8.09 0.98 3.57
CA VAL A 61 -6.83 1.72 3.67
C VAL A 61 -5.70 0.84 4.18
N GLN A 62 -5.97 -0.12 5.07
CA GLN A 62 -4.94 -1.07 5.50
C GLN A 62 -4.45 -1.93 4.34
N ILE A 63 -5.37 -2.42 3.49
CA ILE A 63 -5.01 -3.18 2.29
C ILE A 63 -4.20 -2.30 1.33
N ALA A 64 -4.65 -1.07 1.05
CA ALA A 64 -3.96 -0.15 0.15
C ALA A 64 -2.55 0.17 0.67
N ALA A 65 -2.41 0.49 1.95
CA ALA A 65 -1.13 0.75 2.60
C ALA A 65 -0.18 -0.44 2.60
N TYR A 66 -0.70 -1.66 2.78
CA TYR A 66 0.15 -2.85 2.74
C TYR A 66 0.71 -3.13 1.35
N LEU A 67 -0.03 -2.75 0.30
CA LEU A 67 0.31 -3.01 -1.09
C LEU A 67 0.93 -1.82 -1.84
N HIS A 68 0.98 -0.62 -1.24
CA HIS A 68 1.24 0.62 -1.98
C HIS A 68 2.56 0.60 -2.76
N ASP A 69 3.61 0.01 -2.20
CA ASP A 69 4.94 -0.10 -2.79
C ASP A 69 5.19 -1.35 -3.64
N ILE A 70 4.18 -2.22 -3.83
CA ILE A 70 4.37 -3.51 -4.53
C ILE A 70 4.85 -3.33 -5.98
N GLY A 71 4.61 -2.17 -6.59
CA GLY A 71 5.10 -1.83 -7.92
C GLY A 71 6.61 -1.70 -8.03
N ASN A 72 7.32 -1.51 -6.91
CA ASN A 72 8.79 -1.53 -6.89
C ASN A 72 9.37 -2.92 -7.26
N LEU A 73 8.53 -3.97 -7.32
CA LEU A 73 8.86 -5.24 -7.99
C LEU A 73 9.23 -5.05 -9.48
N VAL A 74 8.57 -4.11 -10.15
CA VAL A 74 8.74 -3.83 -11.59
C VAL A 74 9.79 -2.74 -11.80
N ASN A 75 9.61 -1.59 -11.15
CA ASN A 75 10.55 -0.47 -11.20
C ASN A 75 10.23 0.55 -10.09
N ARG A 76 11.22 1.37 -9.70
CA ARG A 76 10.99 2.52 -8.82
C ARG A 76 10.23 3.65 -9.54
N VAL A 77 10.53 3.85 -10.83
CA VAL A 77 9.84 4.80 -11.69
C VAL A 77 8.41 4.31 -11.89
N ASP A 78 7.44 5.17 -11.61
CA ASP A 78 6.01 4.89 -11.71
C ASP A 78 5.56 3.63 -10.92
N HIS A 79 6.18 3.42 -9.75
CA HIS A 79 5.85 2.28 -8.87
C HIS A 79 4.40 2.33 -8.36
N SER A 80 3.82 3.52 -8.21
CA SER A 80 2.41 3.67 -7.81
C SER A 80 1.45 3.18 -8.90
N GLN A 81 1.73 3.44 -10.18
CA GLN A 81 0.90 3.00 -11.31
C GLN A 81 1.04 1.50 -11.55
N SER A 82 2.27 0.99 -11.59
CA SER A 82 2.51 -0.46 -11.70
C SER A 82 1.98 -1.21 -10.48
N GLY A 83 2.13 -0.66 -9.29
CA GLY A 83 1.59 -1.19 -8.04
C GLY A 83 0.07 -1.27 -8.05
N ALA A 84 -0.62 -0.24 -8.55
CA ALA A 84 -2.07 -0.24 -8.67
C ALA A 84 -2.57 -1.37 -9.61
N MET A 85 -1.88 -1.62 -10.73
CA MET A 85 -2.22 -2.71 -11.65
C MET A 85 -1.97 -4.10 -11.06
N ILE A 86 -0.87 -4.26 -10.30
CA ILE A 86 -0.57 -5.50 -9.58
C ILE A 86 -1.62 -5.75 -8.49
N ALA A 87 -1.95 -4.73 -7.69
CA ALA A 87 -2.97 -4.80 -6.65
C ALA A 87 -4.35 -5.13 -7.24
N PHE A 88 -4.73 -4.51 -8.36
CA PHE A 88 -5.96 -4.85 -9.08
C PHE A 88 -6.01 -6.36 -9.37
N ARG A 89 -4.96 -6.91 -9.98
CA ARG A 89 -4.91 -8.32 -10.36
C ARG A 89 -4.97 -9.26 -9.16
N LEU A 90 -4.25 -8.94 -8.08
CA LEU A 90 -4.22 -9.76 -6.87
C LEU A 90 -5.58 -9.77 -6.17
N LEU A 91 -6.20 -8.61 -6.01
CA LEU A 91 -7.48 -8.49 -5.32
C LEU A 91 -8.65 -9.05 -6.15
N ASP A 92 -8.60 -8.92 -7.47
CA ASP A 92 -9.55 -9.54 -8.40
C ASP A 92 -9.51 -11.09 -8.29
N HIS A 93 -8.32 -11.68 -8.25
CA HIS A 93 -8.15 -13.14 -8.03
C HIS A 93 -8.61 -13.62 -6.65
N MET A 94 -8.76 -12.72 -5.68
CA MET A 94 -9.30 -13.02 -4.36
C MET A 94 -10.82 -12.85 -4.29
N ASP A 95 -11.51 -12.73 -5.43
CA ASP A 95 -12.94 -12.44 -5.54
C ASP A 95 -13.32 -11.17 -4.74
N GLY A 96 -12.49 -10.13 -4.85
CA GLY A 96 -12.74 -8.83 -4.27
C GLY A 96 -13.94 -8.14 -4.90
N ASP A 97 -14.70 -7.39 -4.10
CA ASP A 97 -15.78 -6.57 -4.65
C ASP A 97 -15.20 -5.47 -5.55
N PRO A 98 -15.73 -5.23 -6.75
CA PRO A 98 -15.20 -4.20 -7.65
C PRO A 98 -15.11 -2.81 -7.03
N ALA A 99 -16.03 -2.42 -6.14
CA ALA A 99 -16.00 -1.11 -5.49
C ALA A 99 -14.86 -1.01 -4.45
N ASP A 100 -14.61 -2.10 -3.73
CA ASP A 100 -13.48 -2.22 -2.80
C ASP A 100 -12.16 -2.15 -3.56
N ILE A 101 -12.03 -2.92 -4.64
CA ILE A 101 -10.84 -2.92 -5.50
C ILE A 101 -10.60 -1.52 -6.06
N ALA A 102 -11.63 -0.88 -6.62
CA ALA A 102 -11.54 0.49 -7.16
C ALA A 102 -11.00 1.48 -6.12
N THR A 103 -11.45 1.38 -4.87
CA THR A 103 -10.99 2.24 -3.77
C THR A 103 -9.51 2.02 -3.46
N VAL A 104 -9.08 0.76 -3.32
CA VAL A 104 -7.67 0.41 -3.03
C VAL A 104 -6.76 0.87 -4.18
N VAL A 105 -7.06 0.52 -5.42
CA VAL A 105 -6.18 0.82 -6.56
C VAL A 105 -6.12 2.32 -6.84
N THR A 106 -7.22 3.05 -6.58
CA THR A 106 -7.22 4.52 -6.65
C THR A 106 -6.30 5.13 -5.60
N ALA A 107 -6.32 4.62 -4.37
CA ALA A 107 -5.41 5.09 -3.33
C ALA A 107 -3.94 4.80 -3.69
N ILE A 108 -3.63 3.58 -4.13
CA ILE A 108 -2.27 3.19 -4.55
C ILE A 108 -1.82 4.03 -5.75
N GLY A 109 -2.64 4.22 -6.77
CA GLY A 109 -2.24 4.96 -7.97
C GLY A 109 -1.95 6.44 -7.74
N ASN A 110 -2.39 7.02 -6.63
CA ASN A 110 -2.27 8.45 -6.32
C ASN A 110 -1.42 8.74 -5.06
N HIS A 111 -0.63 7.78 -4.54
CA HIS A 111 0.08 7.97 -3.27
C HIS A 111 1.50 8.59 -3.41
N ASP A 112 2.13 8.50 -4.58
CA ASP A 112 3.55 8.85 -4.74
C ASP A 112 3.79 10.33 -5.09
N GLU A 113 4.93 10.89 -4.67
CA GLU A 113 5.23 12.33 -4.66
C GLU A 113 5.08 13.05 -6.00
N GLY A 114 5.32 12.37 -7.13
CA GLY A 114 5.17 12.96 -8.47
C GLY A 114 3.72 13.07 -8.96
N THR A 115 2.82 12.28 -8.40
CA THR A 115 1.40 12.18 -8.81
C THR A 115 0.44 12.19 -7.60
N GLY A 116 0.96 12.59 -6.44
CA GLY A 116 0.36 12.39 -5.13
C GLY A 116 -0.83 13.31 -4.91
N ILE A 117 -2.04 12.84 -5.21
CA ILE A 117 -3.26 13.61 -5.06
C ILE A 117 -4.21 12.86 -4.13
N ALA A 118 -4.59 13.52 -3.03
CA ALA A 118 -5.59 13.02 -2.09
C ALA A 118 -7.00 13.07 -2.71
N VAL A 119 -7.28 12.19 -3.66
CA VAL A 119 -8.55 12.13 -4.42
C VAL A 119 -9.73 11.61 -3.60
N ASN A 120 -9.46 10.93 -2.48
CA ASN A 120 -10.46 10.47 -1.52
C ASN A 120 -9.83 10.29 -0.11
N PRO A 121 -10.61 10.04 0.95
CA PRO A 121 -10.09 9.86 2.31
C PRO A 121 -9.09 8.72 2.47
N VAL A 122 -9.28 7.61 1.77
CA VAL A 122 -8.37 6.44 1.82
C VAL A 122 -7.00 6.82 1.24
N ALA A 123 -6.96 7.50 0.10
CA ALA A 123 -5.74 8.03 -0.51
C ALA A 123 -5.07 9.06 0.41
N ALA A 124 -5.84 9.97 1.01
CA ALA A 124 -5.32 10.96 1.94
C ALA A 124 -4.63 10.33 3.15
N ALA A 125 -5.28 9.35 3.79
CA ALA A 125 -4.74 8.63 4.92
C ALA A 125 -3.50 7.81 4.55
N LEU A 126 -3.50 7.15 3.39
CA LEU A 126 -2.32 6.44 2.86
C LEU A 126 -1.13 7.37 2.66
N ILE A 127 -1.31 8.50 1.97
CA ILE A 127 -0.25 9.48 1.70
C ILE A 127 0.35 9.97 3.03
N ILE A 128 -0.48 10.37 3.99
CA ILE A 128 0.00 10.83 5.30
C ILE A 128 0.79 9.73 6.00
N ALA A 129 0.26 8.50 6.01
CA ALA A 129 0.88 7.38 6.69
C ALA A 129 2.25 7.03 6.09
N ASP A 130 2.36 6.93 4.76
CA ASP A 130 3.62 6.63 4.07
C ASP A 130 4.67 7.71 4.34
N LYS A 131 4.33 8.97 4.05
CA LYS A 131 5.27 10.09 4.19
C LYS A 131 5.64 10.40 5.63
N SER A 132 4.86 9.93 6.61
CA SER A 132 5.19 10.02 8.02
C SER A 132 6.19 8.96 8.51
N ASP A 133 6.46 7.91 7.72
CA ASP A 133 7.38 6.83 8.12
C ASP A 133 8.86 7.18 7.89
N VAL A 134 9.35 8.25 8.52
CA VAL A 134 10.71 8.82 8.36
C VAL A 134 11.73 8.28 9.38
N ARG A 135 11.63 7.01 9.76
CA ARG A 135 12.50 6.42 10.79
C ARG A 135 13.94 6.27 10.32
N ARG A 136 14.92 6.59 11.19
CA ARG A 136 16.36 6.34 10.95
C ARG A 136 16.66 4.87 10.61
N SER A 137 15.89 3.94 11.17
CA SER A 137 16.05 2.50 10.92
C SER A 137 15.79 2.09 9.47
N ARG A 138 15.23 2.97 8.64
CA ARG A 138 15.02 2.71 7.20
C ARG A 138 16.27 2.98 6.35
N VAL A 139 17.27 3.67 6.89
CA VAL A 139 18.54 3.89 6.21
C VAL A 139 19.38 2.62 6.29
N ARG A 140 19.84 2.13 5.13
CA ARG A 140 20.69 0.94 4.99
C ARG A 140 22.16 1.32 4.92
#